data_AF-A0A1Z8YBT6-F1
#
_entry.id   AF-A0A1Z8YBT6-F1
#
_cell.length_a   1.000
_cell.length_b   1.000
_cell.length_c   1.000
_cell.angle_alpha   90.00
_cell.angle_beta   90.00
_cell.angle_gamma   90.00
#
_symmetry.space_group_name_H-M   'P 1'
#
loop_
_entity.id
_entity.type
_entity.pdbx_description
1 polymer ?
#
loop_
_entity_poly.entity_id
_entity_poly.type
_entity_poly.pdbx_seq_one_letter_code
_entity_poly.pdbx_strand_id
1 'polypeptide(L)'
;MISGRFLLVAFLASTASIAGAEDVNLVATPISIPVATEMTLDVPIFGSSTASDQASALVSSSNFVIEPNGSSVTFKDHLIIAENAQINLDFFCGGIFGCLETLDVTISSLTIELASVYTVPVSASGTWSIPDALYNLDITYQYVGNLVGSGSSQTFASDVASLSGTLTEDGSSTLIISNLDLDEVEVAVTPDSLPTGVNSIEIRVDANLSSLVYEGSLGVFGDLDGDGLVCGSDLTILLAQWGSTGSADLDGDGFVSGPDLTSLLANWSC
;
A
#
# COMPACT_ATOMS: atom_id res chain seq x y z
N MET A 1 -14.50 -61.52 14.84
CA MET A 1 -13.59 -60.61 14.11
C MET A 1 -14.15 -60.40 12.72
N ILE A 2 -14.87 -59.30 12.49
CA ILE A 2 -15.24 -58.84 11.14
C ILE A 2 -14.66 -57.44 11.03
N SER A 3 -13.76 -57.30 10.04
CA SER A 3 -12.94 -56.13 9.76
C SER A 3 -13.81 -54.97 9.25
N GLY A 4 -13.77 -53.84 9.96
CA GLY A 4 -14.33 -52.58 9.49
C GLY A 4 -13.33 -51.87 8.58
N ARG A 5 -13.65 -51.77 7.29
CA ARG A 5 -12.96 -50.87 6.36
C ARG A 5 -13.44 -49.44 6.63
N PHE A 6 -12.61 -48.62 7.26
CA PHE A 6 -12.77 -47.17 7.25
C PHE A 6 -12.43 -46.66 5.86
N LEU A 7 -13.45 -46.19 5.14
CA LEU A 7 -13.27 -45.43 3.91
C LEU A 7 -12.87 -44.01 4.32
N LEU A 8 -11.58 -43.69 4.25
CA LEU A 8 -11.08 -42.33 4.43
C LEU A 8 -11.49 -41.54 3.18
N VAL A 9 -12.59 -40.80 3.26
CA VAL A 9 -12.93 -39.80 2.25
C VAL A 9 -11.96 -38.64 2.46
N ALA A 10 -10.88 -38.63 1.70
CA ALA A 10 -10.01 -37.46 1.60
C ALA A 10 -10.83 -36.34 0.94
N PHE A 11 -11.28 -35.38 1.75
CA PHE A 11 -11.72 -34.08 1.24
C PHE A 11 -10.48 -33.43 0.63
N LEU A 12 -10.34 -33.51 -0.70
CA LEU A 12 -9.50 -32.59 -1.44
C LEU A 12 -10.18 -31.22 -1.32
N ALA A 13 -9.81 -30.44 -0.31
CA ALA A 13 -10.02 -29.01 -0.39
C ALA A 13 -9.18 -28.56 -1.59
N SER A 14 -9.83 -28.28 -2.71
CA SER A 14 -9.18 -27.54 -3.78
C SER A 14 -8.81 -26.19 -3.16
N THR A 15 -7.54 -26.01 -2.80
CA THR A 15 -7.03 -24.67 -2.55
C THR A 15 -7.15 -23.95 -3.89
N ALA A 16 -8.21 -23.16 -4.04
CA ALA A 16 -8.35 -22.31 -5.21
C ALA A 16 -7.08 -21.45 -5.27
N SER A 17 -6.30 -21.65 -6.33
CA SER A 17 -5.07 -20.92 -6.60
C SER A 17 -5.43 -19.65 -7.34
N ILE A 18 -4.87 -18.52 -6.91
CA ILE A 18 -5.00 -17.26 -7.64
C ILE A 18 -3.86 -17.21 -8.65
N ALA A 19 -4.12 -17.50 -9.91
CA ALA A 19 -3.14 -17.34 -10.97
C ALA A 19 -3.54 -16.14 -11.83
N GLY A 20 -2.79 -15.06 -11.71
CA GLY A 20 -2.80 -13.95 -12.68
C GLY A 20 -1.45 -13.96 -13.39
N ALA A 21 -1.42 -13.75 -14.71
CA ALA A 21 -0.15 -13.67 -15.44
C ALA A 21 0.52 -12.29 -15.32
N GLU A 22 -0.15 -11.33 -14.68
CA GLU A 22 0.24 -9.91 -14.65
C GLU A 22 0.00 -9.25 -13.28
N ASP A 23 0.52 -8.03 -13.15
CA ASP A 23 0.31 -7.16 -12.01
C ASP A 23 -1.13 -6.69 -11.93
N VAL A 24 -1.76 -6.93 -10.78
CA VAL A 24 -3.10 -6.47 -10.47
C VAL A 24 -3.01 -5.18 -9.68
N ASN A 25 -3.49 -4.10 -10.28
CA ASN A 25 -3.60 -2.81 -9.64
C ASN A 25 -4.92 -2.70 -8.89
N LEU A 26 -4.88 -2.76 -7.56
CA LEU A 26 -6.04 -2.67 -6.69
C LEU A 26 -6.24 -1.22 -6.22
N VAL A 27 -7.41 -0.66 -6.51
CA VAL A 27 -7.74 0.72 -6.14
C VAL A 27 -8.54 0.74 -4.85
N ALA A 28 -8.16 1.65 -3.94
CA ALA A 28 -8.77 1.75 -2.63
C ALA A 28 -10.11 2.50 -2.66
N THR A 29 -11.12 1.96 -1.99
CA THR A 29 -12.38 2.63 -1.71
C THR A 29 -12.87 2.29 -0.29
N PRO A 30 -13.50 3.24 0.44
CA PRO A 30 -13.59 4.66 0.14
C PRO A 30 -12.24 5.39 0.39
N ILE A 31 -12.01 6.49 -0.32
CA ILE A 31 -10.96 7.46 0.06
C ILE A 31 -11.50 8.45 1.13
N SER A 32 -10.66 9.32 1.68
CA SER A 32 -10.95 10.25 2.79
C SER A 32 -10.98 9.62 4.19
N ILE A 33 -10.17 8.59 4.41
CA ILE A 33 -9.97 7.99 5.73
C ILE A 33 -8.93 8.81 6.51
N PRO A 34 -9.14 9.09 7.80
CA PRO A 34 -8.16 9.80 8.61
C PRO A 34 -6.96 8.89 8.93
N VAL A 35 -5.76 9.39 8.66
CA VAL A 35 -4.48 8.86 9.12
C VAL A 35 -3.98 9.80 10.21
N ALA A 36 -3.86 9.30 11.43
CA ALA A 36 -3.38 10.11 12.53
C ALA A 36 -1.86 10.30 12.41
N THR A 37 -1.41 11.53 12.59
CA THR A 37 0.00 11.91 12.55
C THR A 37 0.29 12.72 13.79
N GLU A 38 1.13 12.17 14.66
CA GLU A 38 1.66 12.85 15.84
C GLU A 38 3.07 13.35 15.51
N MET A 39 3.38 14.57 15.94
CA MET A 39 4.73 15.11 15.86
C MET A 39 5.16 15.56 17.25
N THR A 40 6.29 15.04 17.71
CA THR A 40 6.97 15.47 18.93
C THR A 40 8.27 16.18 18.58
N LEU A 41 8.49 17.34 19.19
CA LEU A 41 9.66 18.18 18.98
C LEU A 41 10.31 18.57 20.32
N ASP A 42 11.59 18.25 20.48
CA ASP A 42 12.40 18.69 21.63
C ASP A 42 13.33 19.85 21.25
N VAL A 43 13.17 20.98 21.93
CA VAL A 43 13.94 22.20 21.70
C VAL A 43 14.53 22.69 23.03
N PRO A 44 15.81 22.43 23.33
CA PRO A 44 16.40 22.74 24.64
C PRO A 44 16.63 24.24 24.88
N ILE A 45 16.58 25.08 23.83
CA ILE A 45 16.93 26.51 23.91
C ILE A 45 16.04 27.31 24.87
N PHE A 46 14.90 26.75 25.31
CA PHE A 46 13.95 27.36 26.25
C PHE A 46 13.93 26.74 27.65
N GLY A 47 14.92 25.90 27.98
CA GLY A 47 14.99 25.19 29.26
C GLY A 47 14.28 23.84 29.23
N SER A 48 14.70 22.97 28.30
CA SER A 48 14.11 21.65 27.99
C SER A 48 12.60 21.73 27.76
N SER A 49 12.19 22.25 26.60
CA SER A 49 10.78 22.25 26.19
C SER A 49 10.55 21.22 25.10
N THR A 50 9.83 20.16 25.46
CA THR A 50 9.26 19.20 24.51
C THR A 50 7.81 19.57 24.26
N ALA A 51 7.41 19.65 22.99
CA ALA A 51 6.03 19.84 22.57
C ALA A 51 5.59 18.66 21.69
N SER A 52 4.35 18.21 21.86
CA SER A 52 3.71 17.22 21.00
C SER A 52 2.30 17.68 20.66
N ASP A 53 1.87 17.44 19.43
CA ASP A 53 0.49 17.57 18.99
C ASP A 53 0.19 16.52 17.90
N GLN A 54 -1.09 16.22 17.72
CA GLN A 54 -1.57 15.22 16.77
C GLN A 54 -2.69 15.80 15.90
N ALA A 55 -2.62 15.50 14.61
CA ALA A 55 -3.65 15.82 13.65
C ALA A 55 -3.93 14.63 12.72
N SER A 56 -5.07 14.64 12.03
CA SER A 56 -5.37 13.61 11.03
C SER A 56 -5.24 14.18 9.64
N ALA A 57 -4.40 13.55 8.81
CA ALA A 57 -4.38 13.76 7.37
C ALA A 57 -5.46 12.87 6.74
N LEU A 58 -6.10 13.31 5.67
CA LEU A 58 -7.11 12.51 4.98
C LEU A 58 -6.47 11.83 3.77
N VAL A 59 -6.66 10.51 3.65
CA VAL A 59 -6.21 9.76 2.47
C VAL A 59 -6.87 10.35 1.21
N SER A 60 -6.07 10.95 0.34
CA SER A 60 -6.50 11.52 -0.94
C SER A 60 -6.43 10.48 -2.06
N SER A 61 -5.46 9.57 -1.99
CA SER A 61 -5.32 8.42 -2.89
C SER A 61 -4.62 7.27 -2.20
N SER A 62 -4.99 6.04 -2.57
CA SER A 62 -4.22 4.86 -2.18
C SER A 62 -4.29 3.80 -3.27
N ASN A 63 -3.20 3.06 -3.43
CA ASN A 63 -3.06 2.02 -4.44
C ASN A 63 -2.29 0.82 -3.88
N PHE A 64 -2.63 -0.37 -4.35
CA PHE A 64 -1.96 -1.61 -3.97
C PHE A 64 -1.67 -2.42 -5.24
N VAL A 65 -0.40 -2.76 -5.49
CA VAL A 65 -0.02 -3.59 -6.64
C VAL A 65 0.41 -4.96 -6.16
N ILE A 66 -0.26 -5.99 -6.68
CA ILE A 66 0.03 -7.38 -6.34
C ILE A 66 0.18 -8.25 -7.59
N GLU A 67 0.96 -9.33 -7.47
CA GLU A 67 1.15 -10.34 -8.50
C GLU A 67 0.78 -11.72 -7.91
N PRO A 68 -0.37 -12.29 -8.31
CA PRO A 68 -0.81 -13.59 -7.82
C PRO A 68 -0.07 -14.76 -8.48
N ASN A 69 0.55 -15.59 -7.66
CA ASN A 69 1.46 -16.67 -8.06
C ASN A 69 0.95 -18.06 -7.63
N GLY A 70 -0.32 -18.34 -7.91
CA GLY A 70 -0.99 -19.60 -7.59
C GLY A 70 -1.32 -19.74 -6.10
N SER A 71 -0.38 -20.21 -5.29
CA SER A 71 -0.54 -20.40 -3.83
C SER A 71 0.13 -19.31 -3.00
N SER A 72 0.59 -18.25 -3.65
CA SER A 72 1.23 -17.10 -3.03
C SER A 72 0.85 -15.84 -3.77
N VAL A 73 1.01 -14.69 -3.11
CA VAL A 73 0.84 -13.37 -3.71
C VAL A 73 2.10 -12.57 -3.41
N THR A 74 2.59 -11.89 -4.44
CA THR A 74 3.73 -10.98 -4.36
C THR A 74 3.19 -9.56 -4.31
N PHE A 75 3.37 -8.87 -3.20
CA PHE A 75 3.08 -7.46 -3.04
C PHE A 75 4.25 -6.66 -3.58
N LYS A 76 4.00 -5.90 -4.66
CA LYS A 76 5.02 -5.10 -5.35
C LYS A 76 5.02 -3.66 -4.89
N ASP A 77 3.86 -3.14 -4.54
CA ASP A 77 3.69 -1.76 -4.07
C ASP A 77 2.46 -1.63 -3.16
N HIS A 78 2.53 -0.73 -2.20
CA HIS A 78 1.41 -0.24 -1.41
C HIS A 78 1.70 1.23 -1.09
N LEU A 79 0.94 2.10 -1.74
CA LEU A 79 1.13 3.54 -1.71
C LEU A 79 -0.10 4.20 -1.09
N ILE A 80 0.09 4.96 -0.02
CA ILE A 80 -0.95 5.77 0.61
C ILE A 80 -0.49 7.22 0.56
N ILE A 81 -1.35 8.10 0.05
CA ILE A 81 -1.14 9.55 0.09
C ILE A 81 -2.25 10.15 0.92
N ALA A 82 -1.87 10.88 1.98
CA ALA A 82 -2.77 11.62 2.84
C ALA A 82 -2.36 13.09 2.89
N GLU A 83 -3.35 13.97 3.05
CA GLU A 83 -3.15 15.41 2.94
C GLU A 83 -3.95 16.18 4.00
N ASN A 84 -3.64 17.46 4.15
CA ASN A 84 -4.44 18.44 4.90
C ASN A 84 -4.51 18.18 6.42
N ALA A 85 -3.37 17.85 7.03
CA ALA A 85 -3.23 17.86 8.50
C ALA A 85 -2.57 19.16 8.99
N GLN A 86 -2.99 19.64 10.15
CA GLN A 86 -2.40 20.80 10.82
C GLN A 86 -2.07 20.47 12.28
N ILE A 87 -0.78 20.48 12.60
CA ILE A 87 -0.22 20.24 13.93
C ILE A 87 0.20 21.60 14.51
N ASN A 88 -0.09 21.84 15.78
CA ASN A 88 0.17 23.09 16.47
C ASN A 88 0.98 22.78 17.73
N LEU A 89 2.27 23.08 17.70
CA LEU A 89 3.19 22.79 18.79
C LEU A 89 3.37 24.02 19.68
N ASP A 90 3.00 23.87 20.95
CA ASP A 90 3.10 24.92 21.97
C ASP A 90 4.33 24.70 22.85
N PHE A 91 5.27 25.64 22.81
CA PHE A 91 6.46 25.65 23.65
C PHE A 91 6.31 26.64 24.81
N PHE A 92 6.56 26.14 26.02
CA PHE A 92 6.61 26.96 27.23
C PHE A 92 8.06 27.25 27.60
N CYS A 93 8.48 28.51 27.55
CA CYS A 93 9.82 28.87 27.96
C CYS A 93 9.89 29.15 29.47
N GLY A 94 10.85 28.55 30.16
CA GLY A 94 11.03 28.70 31.60
C GLY A 94 11.40 30.13 32.01
N GLY A 95 10.54 30.77 32.83
CA GLY A 95 10.75 32.11 33.39
C GLY A 95 9.54 32.64 34.16
N ILE A 96 9.70 33.70 34.98
CA ILE A 96 8.65 34.26 35.85
C ILE A 96 7.46 34.86 35.06
N PHE A 97 7.68 35.21 33.79
CA PHE A 97 6.68 35.89 32.94
C PHE A 97 6.10 35.02 31.82
N GLY A 98 6.47 33.74 31.73
CA GLY A 98 5.93 32.74 30.78
C GLY A 98 5.71 33.25 29.35
N CYS A 99 6.64 33.01 28.44
CA CYS A 99 6.33 33.15 27.01
C CYS A 99 5.83 31.82 26.45
N LEU A 100 4.75 31.92 25.67
CA LEU A 100 4.21 30.86 24.84
C LEU A 100 4.70 31.12 23.42
N GLU A 101 5.46 30.18 22.88
CA GLU A 101 5.91 30.21 21.50
C GLU A 101 5.21 29.09 20.75
N THR A 102 4.60 29.42 19.62
CA THR A 102 3.83 28.47 18.82
C THR A 102 4.57 28.15 17.53
N LEU A 103 4.46 26.90 17.09
CA LEU A 103 4.90 26.43 15.80
C LEU A 103 3.75 25.66 15.14
N ASP A 104 3.17 26.28 14.12
CA ASP A 104 2.14 25.67 13.31
C ASP A 104 2.82 24.92 12.16
N VAL A 105 2.48 23.64 11.98
CA VAL A 105 2.98 22.78 10.91
C VAL A 105 1.78 22.29 10.10
N THR A 106 1.73 22.66 8.82
CA THR A 106 0.72 22.18 7.88
C THR A 106 1.34 21.11 6.99
N ILE A 107 0.89 19.87 7.17
CA ILE A 107 1.26 18.75 6.31
C ILE A 107 0.50 18.90 5.00
N SER A 108 1.25 19.23 3.94
CA SER A 108 0.71 19.37 2.60
C SER A 108 0.53 18.00 1.93
N SER A 109 1.46 17.08 2.19
CA SER A 109 1.39 15.69 1.73
C SER A 109 2.17 14.78 2.68
N LEU A 110 1.57 13.64 3.00
CA LEU A 110 2.12 12.51 3.73
C LEU A 110 2.02 11.29 2.81
N THR A 111 3.16 10.76 2.40
CA THR A 111 3.23 9.56 1.56
C THR A 111 3.83 8.41 2.35
N ILE A 112 3.13 7.28 2.39
CA ILE A 112 3.58 6.02 2.97
C ILE A 112 3.66 5.01 1.83
N GLU A 113 4.85 4.51 1.53
CA GLU A 113 5.09 3.63 0.38
C GLU A 113 5.87 2.38 0.79
N LEU A 114 5.41 1.21 0.35
CA LEU A 114 6.12 -0.04 0.58
C LEU A 114 7.44 -0.04 -0.17
N ALA A 115 8.56 -0.08 0.56
CA ALA A 115 9.89 0.11 0.01
C ALA A 115 10.52 -1.17 -0.57
N SER A 116 9.82 -2.31 -0.50
CA SER A 116 10.36 -3.62 -0.86
C SER A 116 9.25 -4.57 -1.32
N VAL A 117 9.63 -5.55 -2.12
CA VAL A 117 8.71 -6.58 -2.62
C VAL A 117 8.63 -7.74 -1.62
N TYR A 118 7.41 -8.15 -1.28
CA TYR A 118 7.15 -9.24 -0.34
C TYR A 118 6.30 -10.32 -0.98
N THR A 119 6.65 -11.58 -0.80
CA THR A 119 5.83 -12.71 -1.26
C THR A 119 5.33 -13.50 -0.06
N VAL A 120 4.01 -13.65 0.06
CA VAL A 120 3.38 -14.38 1.15
C VAL A 120 2.59 -15.58 0.61
N PRO A 121 2.52 -16.69 1.36
CA PRO A 121 1.60 -17.76 1.04
C PRO A 121 0.17 -17.33 1.39
N VAL A 122 -0.70 -17.28 0.38
CA VAL A 122 -2.14 -17.00 0.56
C VAL A 122 -2.91 -17.63 -0.61
N SER A 123 -4.05 -18.24 -0.31
CA SER A 123 -4.97 -18.81 -1.31
C SER A 123 -5.99 -17.77 -1.78
N ALA A 124 -6.84 -18.12 -2.76
CA ALA A 124 -7.92 -17.26 -3.29
C ALA A 124 -8.88 -16.67 -2.26
N SER A 125 -8.91 -17.23 -1.06
CA SER A 125 -9.45 -16.55 0.10
C SER A 125 -8.60 -16.89 1.30
N GLY A 126 -8.09 -15.88 2.02
CA GLY A 126 -7.23 -16.11 3.16
C GLY A 126 -6.71 -14.82 3.80
N THR A 127 -6.28 -14.93 5.04
CA THR A 127 -5.55 -13.88 5.75
C THR A 127 -4.07 -13.98 5.45
N TRP A 128 -3.38 -12.84 5.41
CA TRP A 128 -1.95 -12.76 5.17
C TRP A 128 -1.30 -11.74 6.13
N SER A 129 0.01 -11.85 6.31
CA SER A 129 0.79 -10.90 7.12
C SER A 129 2.24 -10.85 6.62
N ILE A 130 2.81 -9.65 6.67
CA ILE A 130 4.21 -9.31 6.45
C ILE A 130 4.68 -8.63 7.75
N PRO A 131 5.32 -9.35 8.68
CA PRO A 131 5.63 -8.82 10.00
C PRO A 131 6.71 -7.72 9.99
N ASP A 132 7.60 -7.75 9.00
CA ASP A 132 8.74 -6.84 8.88
C ASP A 132 8.70 -6.12 7.51
N ALA A 133 7.59 -5.44 7.22
CA ALA A 133 7.44 -4.67 5.98
C ALA A 133 8.17 -3.32 6.10
N LEU A 134 9.13 -3.07 5.21
CA LEU A 134 9.84 -1.80 5.15
C LEU A 134 8.99 -0.78 4.40
N TYR A 135 8.68 0.33 5.04
CA TYR A 135 7.98 1.46 4.47
C TYR A 135 8.87 2.68 4.40
N ASN A 136 8.74 3.43 3.31
CA ASN A 136 9.25 4.79 3.19
C ASN A 136 8.16 5.79 3.57
N LEU A 137 8.55 6.80 4.32
CA LEU A 137 7.74 7.94 4.69
C LEU A 137 8.31 9.19 4.03
N ASP A 138 7.49 9.91 3.28
CA ASP A 138 7.81 11.22 2.72
C ASP A 138 6.75 12.23 3.21
N ILE A 139 7.21 13.26 3.91
CA ILE A 139 6.36 14.32 4.45
C ILE A 139 6.78 15.65 3.86
N THR A 140 5.89 16.26 3.10
CA THR A 140 6.01 17.66 2.67
C THR A 140 5.15 18.53 3.57
N TYR A 141 5.77 19.53 4.20
CA TYR A 141 5.10 20.39 5.16
C TYR A 141 5.50 21.86 5.03
N GLN A 142 4.59 22.72 5.44
CA GLN A 142 4.82 24.15 5.66
C GLN A 142 4.86 24.41 7.15
N TYR A 143 5.63 25.40 7.57
CA TYR A 143 5.69 25.78 8.97
C TYR A 143 5.65 27.29 9.13
N VAL A 144 5.04 27.73 10.22
CA VAL A 144 5.00 29.13 10.65
C VAL A 144 5.17 29.15 12.16
N GLY A 145 6.15 29.89 12.64
CA GLY A 145 6.34 30.09 14.07
C GLY A 145 7.21 31.29 14.35
N ASN A 146 7.03 31.90 15.51
CA ASN A 146 7.85 33.04 15.94
C ASN A 146 9.34 32.70 16.04
N LEU A 147 9.64 31.41 16.29
CA LEU A 147 10.98 30.89 16.51
C LEU A 147 11.77 30.66 15.23
N VAL A 148 11.09 30.14 14.21
CA VAL A 148 11.71 29.65 12.97
C VAL A 148 11.31 30.47 11.75
N GLY A 149 10.43 31.46 11.92
CA GLY A 149 9.82 32.19 10.82
C GLY A 149 8.81 31.33 10.08
N SER A 150 8.75 31.46 8.76
CA SER A 150 7.90 30.63 7.92
C SER A 150 8.65 30.04 6.75
N GLY A 151 8.24 28.85 6.31
CA GLY A 151 8.88 28.15 5.21
C GLY A 151 8.16 26.86 4.82
N SER A 152 8.82 26.10 3.94
CA SER A 152 8.38 24.77 3.53
C SER A 152 9.59 23.84 3.54
N SER A 153 9.36 22.57 3.84
CA SER A 153 10.39 21.54 3.88
C SER A 153 9.80 20.19 3.50
N GLN A 154 10.69 19.24 3.27
CA GLN A 154 10.39 17.85 3.01
C GLN A 154 11.32 16.99 3.85
N THR A 155 10.79 15.92 4.42
CA THR A 155 11.56 14.93 5.19
C THR A 155 11.26 13.54 4.66
N PHE A 156 12.31 12.74 4.57
CA PHE A 156 12.24 11.34 4.17
C PHE A 156 12.76 10.47 5.29
N ALA A 157 12.10 9.33 5.50
CA ALA A 157 12.55 8.30 6.42
C ALA A 157 12.06 6.93 5.97
N SER A 158 12.56 5.90 6.64
CA SER A 158 12.07 4.54 6.47
C SER A 158 11.96 3.87 7.81
N ASP A 159 10.95 3.02 7.97
CA ASP A 159 10.74 2.23 9.18
C ASP A 159 10.14 0.86 8.82
N VAL A 160 10.25 -0.08 9.75
CA VAL A 160 9.71 -1.44 9.60
C VAL A 160 8.43 -1.55 10.43
N ALA A 161 7.34 -1.88 9.75
CA ALA A 161 6.03 -2.10 10.36
C ALA A 161 5.42 -3.43 9.94
N SER A 162 4.54 -4.00 10.76
CA SER A 162 3.74 -5.15 10.34
C SER A 162 2.60 -4.69 9.44
N LEU A 163 2.41 -5.39 8.32
CA LEU A 163 1.26 -5.23 7.44
C LEU A 163 0.47 -6.53 7.40
N SER A 164 -0.84 -6.50 7.59
CA SER A 164 -1.69 -7.68 7.47
C SER A 164 -3.06 -7.36 6.88
N GLY A 165 -3.74 -8.38 6.38
CA GLY A 165 -5.08 -8.21 5.84
C GLY A 165 -5.71 -9.51 5.38
N THR A 166 -6.86 -9.39 4.72
CA THR A 166 -7.59 -10.49 4.10
C THR A 166 -7.63 -10.28 2.60
N LEU A 167 -7.27 -11.32 1.85
CA LEU A 167 -7.45 -11.41 0.41
C LEU A 167 -8.67 -12.29 0.11
N THR A 168 -9.52 -11.86 -0.82
CA THR A 168 -10.66 -12.62 -1.33
C THR A 168 -10.78 -12.44 -2.83
N GLU A 169 -10.97 -13.54 -3.57
CA GLU A 169 -11.43 -13.55 -4.95
C GLU A 169 -12.95 -13.80 -4.96
N ASP A 170 -13.73 -12.92 -5.60
CA ASP A 170 -15.19 -12.97 -5.54
C ASP A 170 -15.84 -13.99 -6.51
N GLY A 171 -15.02 -14.76 -7.24
CA GLY A 171 -15.44 -15.74 -8.24
C GLY A 171 -15.77 -15.15 -9.61
N SER A 172 -15.66 -13.83 -9.78
CA SER A 172 -15.74 -13.11 -11.05
C SER A 172 -14.37 -12.57 -11.49
N SER A 173 -13.29 -13.17 -11.00
CA SER A 173 -11.90 -12.71 -11.21
C SER A 173 -11.59 -11.33 -10.62
N THR A 174 -12.43 -10.82 -9.70
CA THR A 174 -12.11 -9.63 -8.91
C THR A 174 -11.41 -10.04 -7.63
N LEU A 175 -10.25 -9.43 -7.38
CA LEU A 175 -9.53 -9.52 -6.12
C LEU A 175 -9.89 -8.37 -5.22
N ILE A 176 -10.03 -8.69 -3.94
CA ILE A 176 -10.40 -7.78 -2.88
C ILE A 176 -9.40 -7.95 -1.73
N ILE A 177 -8.70 -6.88 -1.37
CA ILE A 177 -7.98 -6.78 -0.11
C ILE A 177 -8.81 -5.94 0.87
N SER A 178 -9.01 -6.47 2.08
CA SER A 178 -9.81 -5.83 3.12
C SER A 178 -9.26 -6.13 4.51
N ASN A 179 -9.80 -5.46 5.54
CA ASN A 179 -9.34 -5.57 6.92
C ASN A 179 -7.82 -5.31 7.02
N LEU A 180 -7.34 -4.33 6.27
CA LEU A 180 -5.93 -3.98 6.25
C LEU A 180 -5.54 -3.37 7.60
N ASP A 181 -4.48 -3.89 8.18
CA ASP A 181 -3.89 -3.45 9.43
C ASP A 181 -2.42 -3.16 9.19
N LEU A 182 -2.03 -1.90 9.41
CA LEU A 182 -0.66 -1.43 9.31
C LEU A 182 -0.29 -0.92 10.70
N ASP A 183 0.71 -1.55 11.31
CA ASP A 183 1.24 -1.08 12.59
C ASP A 183 1.77 0.36 12.45
N GLU A 184 1.83 1.07 13.58
CA GLU A 184 2.36 2.43 13.63
C GLU A 184 3.75 2.51 12.98
N VAL A 185 3.92 3.51 12.11
CA VAL A 185 5.20 3.83 11.49
C VAL A 185 5.82 4.97 12.29
N GLU A 186 7.00 4.74 12.87
CA GLU A 186 7.69 5.72 13.71
C GLU A 186 8.95 6.23 13.00
N VAL A 187 9.09 7.55 12.92
CA VAL A 187 10.19 8.22 12.26
C VAL A 187 10.88 9.18 13.20
N ALA A 188 12.16 8.93 13.45
CA ALA A 188 13.05 9.90 14.08
C ALA A 188 13.93 10.58 13.03
N VAL A 189 13.91 11.91 12.98
CA VAL A 189 14.79 12.68 12.10
C VAL A 189 16.23 12.55 12.61
N THR A 190 17.16 12.19 11.72
CA THR A 190 18.55 11.94 12.10
C THR A 190 19.21 13.21 12.67
N PRO A 191 20.09 13.09 13.69
CA PRO A 191 20.71 14.26 14.33
C PRO A 191 21.43 15.21 13.37
N ASP A 192 22.08 14.67 12.34
CA ASP A 192 22.82 15.46 11.34
C ASP A 192 21.91 16.30 10.43
N SER A 193 20.62 15.92 10.33
CA SER A 193 19.59 16.64 9.58
C SER A 193 18.77 17.61 10.44
N LEU A 194 19.02 17.67 11.75
CA LEU A 194 18.26 18.54 12.64
C LEU A 194 18.67 20.01 12.50
N PRO A 195 17.70 20.95 12.52
CA PRO A 195 18.00 22.38 12.62
C PRO A 195 18.81 22.71 13.88
N THR A 196 19.61 23.78 13.82
CA THR A 196 20.35 24.26 14.99
C THR A 196 19.40 24.61 16.12
N GLY A 197 19.64 24.04 17.31
CA GLY A 197 18.82 24.28 18.50
C GLY A 197 17.66 23.30 18.68
N VAL A 198 17.51 22.31 17.79
CA VAL A 198 16.57 21.18 17.92
C VAL A 198 17.34 19.94 18.37
N ASN A 199 16.83 19.22 19.36
CA ASN A 199 17.41 17.97 19.87
C ASN A 199 16.86 16.74 19.16
N SER A 200 15.55 16.71 18.93
CA SER A 200 14.88 15.61 18.23
C SER A 200 13.59 16.09 17.58
N ILE A 201 13.27 15.49 16.44
CA ILE A 201 11.95 15.52 15.80
C ILE A 201 11.55 14.06 15.66
N GLU A 202 10.42 13.70 16.25
CA GLU A 202 9.83 12.38 16.16
C GLU A 202 8.44 12.52 15.55
N ILE A 203 8.13 11.66 14.58
CA ILE A 203 6.86 11.66 13.87
C ILE A 203 6.31 10.23 13.96
N ARG A 204 5.10 10.08 14.49
CA ARG A 204 4.40 8.80 14.55
C ARG A 204 3.19 8.86 13.63
N VAL A 205 3.03 7.85 12.80
CA VAL A 205 1.92 7.74 11.86
C VAL A 205 1.12 6.48 12.17
N ASP A 206 -0.10 6.69 12.65
CA ASP A 206 -1.08 5.64 12.88
C ASP A 206 -2.12 5.70 11.75
N ALA A 207 -1.96 4.78 10.80
CA ALA A 207 -2.83 4.62 9.66
C ALA A 207 -3.82 3.49 9.93
N ASN A 208 -4.99 3.82 10.48
CA ASN A 208 -6.08 2.84 10.59
C ASN A 208 -6.74 2.61 9.22
N LEU A 209 -6.28 1.59 8.51
CA LEU A 209 -6.73 1.23 7.16
C LEU A 209 -7.86 0.20 7.16
N SER A 210 -8.40 -0.17 8.33
CA SER A 210 -9.39 -1.26 8.45
C SER A 210 -10.67 -1.03 7.65
N SER A 211 -10.98 0.23 7.33
CA SER A 211 -12.14 0.62 6.52
C SER A 211 -11.86 0.71 5.01
N LEU A 212 -10.60 0.61 4.58
CA LEU A 212 -10.24 0.51 3.17
C LEU A 212 -10.57 -0.88 2.63
N VAL A 213 -11.13 -0.87 1.43
CA VAL A 213 -11.27 -2.04 0.57
C VAL A 213 -10.54 -1.73 -0.73
N TYR A 214 -9.55 -2.54 -1.08
CA TYR A 214 -8.85 -2.44 -2.35
C TYR A 214 -9.43 -3.47 -3.31
N GLU A 215 -9.85 -3.04 -4.49
CA GLU A 215 -10.44 -3.92 -5.49
C GLU A 215 -9.71 -3.78 -6.82
N GLY A 216 -9.52 -4.90 -7.53
CA GLY A 216 -8.98 -4.91 -8.88
C GLY A 216 -9.19 -6.25 -9.55
N SER A 217 -9.21 -6.25 -10.89
CA SER A 217 -9.45 -7.45 -11.69
C SER A 217 -8.14 -8.20 -11.92
N LEU A 218 -8.17 -9.53 -11.83
CA LEU A 218 -7.04 -10.42 -12.13
C LEU A 218 -6.55 -10.33 -13.57
N GLY A 219 -7.34 -9.73 -14.47
CA GLY A 219 -7.19 -9.90 -15.91
C GLY A 219 -7.48 -11.35 -16.27
N VAL A 220 -8.42 -11.60 -17.17
CA VAL A 220 -8.58 -12.96 -17.68
C VAL A 220 -7.43 -13.18 -18.66
N PHE A 221 -6.61 -14.21 -18.46
CA PHE A 221 -5.47 -14.44 -19.37
C PHE A 221 -5.97 -14.64 -20.81
N GLY A 222 -5.58 -13.75 -21.72
CA GLY A 222 -6.07 -13.69 -23.09
C GLY A 222 -7.22 -12.70 -23.34
N ASP A 223 -7.69 -11.99 -22.32
CA ASP A 223 -8.58 -10.82 -22.42
C ASP A 223 -7.75 -9.60 -22.82
N LEU A 224 -7.71 -9.36 -24.12
CA LEU A 224 -6.88 -8.35 -24.76
C LEU A 224 -7.61 -7.01 -24.91
N ASP A 225 -8.95 -7.00 -24.78
CA ASP A 225 -9.76 -5.77 -24.82
C ASP A 225 -10.18 -5.24 -23.44
N GLY A 226 -9.99 -6.05 -22.40
CA GLY A 226 -10.24 -5.71 -21.00
C GLY A 226 -11.71 -5.80 -20.58
N ASP A 227 -12.56 -6.49 -21.33
CA ASP A 227 -13.99 -6.62 -21.05
C ASP A 227 -14.34 -7.73 -20.03
N GLY A 228 -13.33 -8.46 -19.56
CA GLY A 228 -13.44 -9.55 -18.59
C GLY A 228 -13.79 -10.90 -19.21
N LEU A 229 -13.82 -11.03 -20.53
CA LEU A 229 -14.04 -12.27 -21.26
C LEU A 229 -12.90 -12.54 -22.25
N VAL A 230 -12.79 -13.77 -22.73
CA VAL A 230 -11.86 -14.15 -23.80
C VAL A 230 -12.69 -14.67 -24.96
N CYS A 231 -12.83 -13.81 -25.96
CA CYS A 231 -13.87 -13.89 -26.96
C CYS A 231 -13.36 -13.49 -28.36
N GLY A 232 -14.31 -13.38 -29.30
CA GLY A 232 -14.02 -12.99 -30.68
C GLY A 232 -13.35 -11.63 -30.81
N SER A 233 -13.58 -10.71 -29.86
CA SER A 233 -12.93 -9.40 -29.83
C SER A 233 -11.44 -9.53 -29.50
N ASP A 234 -11.07 -10.32 -28.49
CA ASP A 234 -9.67 -10.60 -28.14
C ASP A 234 -8.95 -11.33 -29.26
N LEU A 235 -9.59 -12.34 -29.85
CA LEU A 235 -9.06 -13.01 -31.04
C LEU A 235 -8.81 -12.03 -32.18
N THR A 236 -9.68 -11.02 -32.35
CA THR A 236 -9.49 -9.99 -33.37
C THR A 236 -8.27 -9.13 -33.06
N ILE A 237 -8.02 -8.79 -31.79
CA ILE A 237 -6.81 -8.07 -31.37
C ILE A 237 -5.57 -8.91 -31.61
N LEU A 238 -5.57 -10.18 -31.22
CA LEU A 238 -4.46 -11.11 -31.45
C LEU A 238 -4.13 -11.23 -32.94
N LEU A 239 -5.14 -11.49 -33.78
CA LEU A 239 -4.93 -11.63 -35.22
C LEU A 239 -4.49 -10.32 -35.89
N ALA A 240 -4.86 -9.15 -35.34
CA ALA A 240 -4.38 -7.86 -35.82
C ALA A 240 -2.88 -7.65 -35.57
N GLN A 241 -2.30 -8.33 -34.58
CA GLN A 241 -0.89 -8.26 -34.22
C GLN A 241 -0.06 -9.43 -34.78
N TRP A 242 -0.66 -10.31 -35.58
CA TRP A 242 -0.04 -11.55 -36.05
C TRP A 242 1.32 -11.33 -36.74
N GLY A 243 2.33 -12.07 -36.30
CA GLY A 243 3.70 -12.02 -36.81
C GLY A 243 4.48 -10.76 -36.41
N SER A 244 3.98 -9.98 -35.46
CA SER A 244 4.65 -8.79 -34.91
C SER A 244 4.78 -8.88 -33.39
N THR A 245 5.57 -8.00 -32.80
CA THR A 245 5.59 -7.78 -31.34
C THR A 245 4.31 -7.06 -30.92
N GLY A 246 3.77 -7.34 -29.73
CA GLY A 246 2.64 -6.57 -29.23
C GLY A 246 2.08 -7.14 -27.93
N SER A 247 0.95 -6.59 -27.49
CA SER A 247 0.27 -7.02 -26.26
C SER A 247 -0.33 -8.44 -26.36
N ALA A 248 -0.48 -8.99 -27.57
CA ALA A 248 -1.00 -10.33 -27.78
C ALA A 248 0.10 -11.42 -27.83
N ASP A 249 1.34 -11.09 -27.47
CA ASP A 249 2.45 -12.03 -27.27
C ASP A 249 2.31 -12.63 -25.86
N LEU A 250 1.45 -13.62 -25.75
CA LEU A 250 0.99 -14.24 -24.52
C LEU A 250 1.98 -15.27 -23.97
N ASP A 251 2.89 -15.79 -24.81
CA ASP A 251 3.96 -16.69 -24.37
C ASP A 251 5.32 -16.00 -24.17
N GLY A 252 5.43 -14.73 -24.59
CA GLY A 252 6.57 -13.85 -24.34
C GLY A 252 7.79 -14.16 -25.20
N ASP A 253 7.62 -14.83 -26.35
CA ASP A 253 8.73 -15.19 -27.25
C ASP A 253 9.19 -14.04 -28.16
N GLY A 254 8.46 -12.92 -28.14
CA GLY A 254 8.70 -11.71 -28.92
C GLY A 254 7.84 -11.61 -30.18
N PHE A 255 6.97 -12.58 -30.50
CA PHE A 255 6.13 -12.58 -31.70
C PHE A 255 4.76 -13.22 -31.49
N VAL A 256 3.69 -12.48 -31.83
CA VAL A 256 2.33 -13.02 -31.83
C VAL A 256 2.17 -14.09 -32.93
N SER A 257 1.97 -15.33 -32.53
CA SER A 257 1.92 -16.47 -33.43
C SER A 257 1.00 -17.62 -32.93
N GLY A 258 1.24 -18.83 -33.42
CA GLY A 258 0.40 -20.00 -33.16
C GLY A 258 0.29 -20.40 -31.67
N PRO A 259 1.38 -20.37 -30.89
CA PRO A 259 1.34 -20.56 -29.44
C PRO A 259 0.43 -19.56 -28.73
N ASP A 260 0.48 -18.26 -29.04
CA ASP A 260 -0.39 -17.25 -28.43
C ASP A 260 -1.86 -17.50 -28.73
N LEU A 261 -2.18 -17.85 -29.98
CA LEU A 261 -3.54 -18.24 -30.35
C LEU A 261 -4.02 -19.46 -29.56
N THR A 262 -3.12 -20.43 -29.32
CA THR A 262 -3.45 -21.61 -28.52
C THR A 262 -3.71 -21.23 -27.06
N SER A 263 -2.90 -20.33 -26.51
CA SER A 263 -3.05 -19.75 -25.17
C SER A 263 -4.38 -19.00 -25.02
N LEU A 264 -4.75 -18.16 -25.99
CA LEU A 264 -6.03 -17.43 -26.00
C LEU A 264 -7.22 -18.40 -26.09
N LEU A 265 -7.19 -19.33 -27.05
CA LEU A 265 -8.30 -20.30 -27.22
C LEU A 265 -8.44 -21.27 -26.04
N ALA A 266 -7.36 -21.55 -25.31
CA ALA A 266 -7.43 -22.34 -24.09
C ALA A 266 -8.23 -21.66 -22.97
N ASN A 267 -8.37 -20.32 -23.03
CA ASN A 267 -9.07 -19.51 -22.04
C ASN A 267 -10.41 -18.97 -22.56
N TRP A 268 -10.88 -19.46 -23.72
CA TRP A 268 -12.11 -19.02 -24.37
C TRP A 268 -13.34 -19.16 -23.47
N SER A 269 -14.10 -18.06 -23.30
CA SER A 269 -15.20 -17.98 -22.32
C SER A 269 -16.58 -17.60 -22.90
N CYS A 270 -16.68 -17.57 -24.23
CA CYS A 270 -17.92 -17.48 -25.00
C CYS A 270 -17.86 -18.40 -26.24
#